data_AF-A0A9D8J1E7-F1
#
_entry.id   AF-A0A9D8J1E7-F1
#
_cell.length_a   1.000
_cell.length_b   1.000
_cell.length_c   1.000
_cell.angle_alpha   90.00
_cell.angle_beta   90.00
_cell.angle_gamma   90.00
#
_symmetry.space_group_name_H-M   'P 1'
#
loop_
_entity.id
_entity.type
_entity.pdbx_description
1 polymer ?
#
loop_
_entity_poly.entity_id
_entity_poly.type
_entity_poly.pdbx_seq_one_letter_code
_entity_poly.pdbx_strand_id
1 'polypeptide(L)'
;MSQAQFAAQFERVFRYHNRIMNQLIMELPSLALTEEDSDSLTDAEEHMNEACDTLNEVASLEAVSQHADFWTQRGLPEAVPACEEATNAVERLFRKLDTRFKKVE
;
A
#
# COMPACT_ATOMS: atom_id res chain seq x y z
N MET A 1 -9.16 -8.60 -19.66
CA MET A 1 -8.01 -9.10 -18.88
C MET A 1 -8.22 -10.58 -18.61
N SER A 2 -7.20 -11.43 -18.76
CA SER A 2 -7.28 -12.85 -18.40
C SER A 2 -7.05 -13.07 -16.90
N GLN A 3 -7.45 -14.23 -16.37
CA GLN A 3 -7.20 -14.60 -14.98
C GLN A 3 -5.71 -14.57 -14.62
N ALA A 4 -4.84 -15.06 -15.51
CA ALA A 4 -3.39 -15.03 -15.33
C ALA A 4 -2.84 -13.59 -15.29
N GLN A 5 -3.39 -12.69 -16.12
CA GLN A 5 -3.01 -11.28 -16.10
C GLN A 5 -3.44 -10.60 -14.79
N PHE A 6 -4.62 -10.95 -14.27
CA PHE A 6 -5.11 -10.43 -13.00
C PHE A 6 -4.25 -10.89 -11.82
N ALA A 7 -3.96 -12.19 -11.73
CA ALA A 7 -3.11 -12.74 -10.67
C ALA A 7 -1.72 -12.09 -10.65
N ALA A 8 -1.12 -11.87 -11.83
CA ALA A 8 0.15 -11.16 -11.95
C ALA A 8 0.06 -9.68 -11.53
N GLN A 9 -1.08 -9.01 -11.76
CA GLN A 9 -1.30 -7.66 -11.27
C GLN A 9 -1.47 -7.63 -9.76
N PHE A 10 -2.31 -8.50 -9.21
CA PHE A 10 -2.52 -8.66 -7.77
C PHE A 10 -1.19 -8.86 -7.03
N GLU A 11 -0.38 -9.83 -7.46
CA GLU A 11 0.91 -10.11 -6.82
C GLU A 11 1.85 -8.91 -6.89
N ARG A 12 1.88 -8.20 -8.02
CA ARG A 12 2.70 -7.00 -8.20
C ARG A 12 2.30 -5.90 -7.23
N VAL A 13 1.00 -5.62 -7.12
CA VAL A 13 0.46 -4.58 -6.23
C VAL A 13 0.70 -4.95 -4.77
N PHE A 14 0.44 -6.20 -4.40
CA PHE A 14 0.69 -6.68 -3.04
C PHE A 14 2.17 -6.57 -2.64
N ARG A 15 3.10 -6.97 -3.53
CA ARG A 15 4.54 -6.79 -3.29
C ARG A 15 4.95 -5.33 -3.22
N TYR A 16 4.34 -4.48 -4.04
CA TYR A 16 4.60 -3.04 -4.02
C TYR A 16 4.16 -2.39 -2.71
N HIS A 17 2.92 -2.65 -2.27
CA HIS A 17 2.39 -2.22 -0.98
C HIS A 17 3.30 -2.65 0.18
N ASN A 18 3.65 -3.93 0.25
CA ASN A 18 4.55 -4.45 1.29
C ASN A 18 5.92 -3.77 1.29
N ARG A 19 6.49 -3.48 0.11
CA ARG A 19 7.76 -2.77 0.02
C ARG A 19 7.64 -1.37 0.63
N ILE A 20 6.60 -0.62 0.27
CA ILE A 20 6.39 0.75 0.78
C ILE A 20 6.15 0.73 2.29
N MET A 21 5.30 -0.17 2.80
CA MET A 21 5.08 -0.33 4.24
C MET A 21 6.36 -0.63 5.01
N ASN A 22 7.19 -1.54 4.50
CA ASN A 22 8.48 -1.84 5.13
C ASN A 22 9.42 -0.62 5.12
N GLN A 23 9.43 0.17 4.06
CA GLN A 23 10.23 1.41 4.01
C GLN A 23 9.74 2.43 5.03
N LEU A 24 8.42 2.66 5.13
CA LEU A 24 7.85 3.54 6.14
C LEU A 24 8.27 3.11 7.55
N ILE A 25 8.07 1.84 7.91
CA ILE A 25 8.43 1.32 9.24
C ILE A 25 9.93 1.53 9.56
N MET A 26 10.81 1.33 8.57
CA MET A 26 12.26 1.38 8.78
C MET A 26 12.84 2.79 8.73
N GLU A 27 12.32 3.65 7.85
CA GLU A 27 12.92 4.93 7.50
C GLU A 27 12.18 6.11 8.15
N LEU A 28 10.87 6.02 8.39
CA LEU A 28 10.09 7.12 8.99
C LEU A 28 10.62 7.61 10.35
N PRO A 29 11.03 6.72 11.29
CA PRO A 29 11.58 7.16 12.58
C PRO A 29 12.86 8.00 12.46
N SER A 30 13.54 7.93 11.32
CA SER A 30 14.76 8.71 11.05
C SER A 30 14.49 10.08 10.43
N LEU A 31 13.26 10.33 9.97
CA LEU A 31 12.87 11.62 9.38
C LEU A 31 12.40 12.59 10.46
N ALA A 32 12.93 13.81 10.44
CA ALA A 32 12.50 14.89 11.33
C ALA A 32 11.24 15.56 10.77
N LEU A 33 10.11 14.86 10.83
CA LEU A 33 8.83 15.33 10.29
C LEU A 33 8.28 16.53 11.08
N THR A 34 7.66 17.48 10.38
CA THR A 34 6.75 18.43 11.03
C THR A 34 5.44 17.74 11.40
N GLU A 35 4.65 18.35 12.28
CA GLU A 35 3.31 17.84 12.63
C GLU A 35 2.43 17.72 11.37
N GLU A 36 2.42 18.74 10.50
CA GLU A 36 1.69 18.72 9.22
C GLU A 36 2.14 17.61 8.26
N ASP A 37 3.47 17.36 8.18
CA ASP A 37 4.03 16.31 7.36
C ASP A 37 3.68 14.91 7.91
N SER A 38 3.62 14.77 9.24
CA SER A 38 3.21 13.55 9.93
C SER A 38 1.73 13.28 9.67
N ASP A 39 0.84 14.25 9.91
CA ASP A 39 -0.60 14.12 9.72
C ASP A 39 -0.93 13.75 8.27
N SER A 40 -0.34 14.46 7.31
CA SER A 40 -0.56 14.19 5.88
C SER A 40 -0.13 12.78 5.47
N LEU A 41 0.90 12.23 6.09
CA LEU A 41 1.36 10.88 5.81
C LEU A 41 0.50 9.84 6.50
N THR A 42 0.10 10.08 7.75
CA THR A 42 -0.84 9.23 8.48
C THR A 42 -2.16 9.11 7.73
N ASP A 43 -2.75 10.21 7.26
CA ASP A 43 -3.98 10.19 6.47
C ASP A 43 -3.83 9.36 5.19
N ALA A 44 -2.68 9.50 4.51
CA ALA A 44 -2.39 8.75 3.29
C ALA A 44 -2.16 7.25 3.57
N GLU A 45 -1.51 6.91 4.67
CA GLU A 45 -1.31 5.53 5.12
C GLU A 45 -2.63 4.87 5.52
N GLU A 46 -3.49 5.55 6.26
CA GLU A 46 -4.84 5.08 6.61
C GLU A 46 -5.66 4.81 5.35
N HIS A 47 -5.69 5.77 4.42
CA HIS A 47 -6.40 5.59 3.15
C HIS A 47 -5.84 4.42 2.32
N MET A 48 -4.51 4.25 2.29
CA MET A 48 -3.89 3.11 1.63
C MET A 48 -4.29 1.79 2.30
N ASN A 49 -4.29 1.71 3.62
CA ASN A 49 -4.69 0.50 4.34
C ASN A 49 -6.13 0.12 3.98
N GLU A 50 -7.07 1.06 4.06
CA GLU A 50 -8.47 0.84 3.68
C GLU A 50 -8.62 0.38 2.23
N ALA A 51 -7.91 1.01 1.29
CA ALA A 51 -7.96 0.64 -0.13
C ALA A 51 -7.36 -0.75 -0.40
N CYS A 52 -6.41 -1.17 0.42
CA CYS A 52 -5.72 -2.46 0.31
C CYS A 52 -6.36 -3.58 1.16
N ASP A 53 -7.36 -3.29 2.00
CA ASP A 53 -7.96 -4.26 2.94
C ASP A 53 -8.44 -5.53 2.24
N THR A 54 -9.16 -5.40 1.14
CA THR A 54 -9.65 -6.56 0.36
C THR A 54 -8.50 -7.41 -0.19
N LEU A 55 -7.36 -6.79 -0.58
CA LEU A 55 -6.19 -7.53 -1.05
C LEU A 55 -5.50 -8.26 0.11
N ASN A 56 -5.38 -7.59 1.25
CA ASN A 56 -4.78 -8.13 2.46
C ASN A 56 -5.60 -9.31 3.00
N GLU A 57 -6.92 -9.23 2.97
CA GLU A 57 -7.82 -10.32 3.33
C GLU A 57 -7.62 -11.55 2.43
N VAL A 58 -7.60 -11.34 1.11
CA VAL A 58 -7.39 -12.43 0.14
C VAL A 58 -6.02 -13.08 0.33
N ALA A 59 -4.96 -12.28 0.45
CA ALA A 59 -3.62 -12.80 0.69
C ALA A 59 -3.51 -13.56 2.01
N SER A 60 -4.19 -13.10 3.07
CA SER A 60 -4.21 -13.76 4.38
C SER A 60 -4.93 -15.11 4.33
N LEU A 61 -6.05 -15.19 3.61
CA LEU A 61 -6.80 -16.43 3.43
C LEU A 61 -6.03 -17.44 2.58
N GLU A 62 -5.39 -17.00 1.49
CA GLU A 62 -4.54 -17.86 0.66
C GLU A 62 -3.35 -18.41 1.46
N ALA A 63 -2.74 -17.60 2.33
CA ALA A 63 -1.61 -18.02 3.17
C ALA A 63 -1.96 -19.19 4.12
N VAL A 64 -3.23 -19.32 4.53
CA VAL A 64 -3.73 -20.42 5.37
C VAL A 64 -4.49 -21.48 4.57
N SER A 65 -4.34 -21.49 3.23
CA SER A 65 -5.05 -22.40 2.32
C SER A 65 -6.58 -22.34 2.43
N GLN A 66 -7.11 -21.17 2.81
CA GLN A 66 -8.54 -20.86 2.80
C GLN A 66 -8.88 -20.02 1.55
N HIS A 67 -10.15 -20.06 1.15
CA HIS A 67 -10.62 -19.29 0.01
C HIS A 67 -11.36 -18.04 0.48
N ALA A 68 -11.10 -16.93 -0.19
CA ALA A 68 -11.86 -15.69 0.00
C ALA A 68 -13.33 -15.88 -0.37
N ASP A 69 -14.22 -15.29 0.41
CA ASP A 69 -15.66 -15.32 0.17
C ASP A 69 -16.02 -14.64 -1.15
N PHE A 70 -17.18 -15.00 -1.71
CA PHE A 70 -17.64 -14.52 -3.02
C PHE A 70 -17.64 -12.98 -3.14
N TRP A 71 -17.97 -12.28 -2.06
CA TRP A 71 -18.00 -10.82 -2.02
C TRP A 71 -16.60 -10.21 -2.09
N THR A 72 -15.66 -10.76 -1.34
CA THR A 72 -14.24 -10.39 -1.36
C THR A 72 -13.64 -10.62 -2.75
N GLN A 73 -13.96 -11.77 -3.38
CA GLN A 73 -13.52 -12.06 -4.76
C GLN A 73 -14.14 -11.13 -5.81
N ARG A 74 -15.35 -10.62 -5.57
CA ARG A 74 -16.04 -9.71 -6.49
C ARG A 74 -15.51 -8.28 -6.41
N GLY A 75 -15.03 -7.84 -5.25
CA GLY A 75 -14.44 -6.51 -5.05
C GLY A 75 -12.99 -6.38 -5.52
N LEU A 76 -12.28 -7.51 -5.62
CA LEU A 76 -10.88 -7.60 -6.04
C LEU A 76 -10.52 -6.79 -7.32
N PRO A 77 -11.30 -6.84 -8.42
CA PRO A 77 -10.98 -6.09 -9.64
C PRO A 77 -10.96 -4.56 -9.46
N GLU A 78 -11.72 -4.03 -8.51
CA GLU A 78 -11.75 -2.60 -8.18
C GLU A 78 -10.74 -2.26 -7.08
N ALA A 79 -10.58 -3.14 -6.10
CA ALA A 79 -9.64 -2.94 -5.00
C ALA A 79 -8.17 -2.95 -5.46
N VAL A 80 -7.80 -3.79 -6.44
CA VAL A 80 -6.41 -3.88 -6.91
C VAL A 80 -5.86 -2.55 -7.45
N PRO A 81 -6.52 -1.89 -8.42
CA PRO A 81 -6.07 -0.58 -8.88
C PRO A 81 -6.18 0.50 -7.79
N ALA A 82 -7.21 0.46 -6.92
CA ALA A 82 -7.35 1.43 -5.83
C ALA A 82 -6.19 1.33 -4.82
N CYS A 83 -5.81 0.12 -4.42
CA CYS A 83 -4.66 -0.14 -3.55
C CYS A 83 -3.34 0.31 -4.21
N GLU A 84 -3.18 0.09 -5.51
CA GLU A 84 -2.00 0.55 -6.25
C GLU A 84 -1.90 2.08 -6.25
N GLU A 85 -3.00 2.78 -6.52
CA GLU A 85 -3.06 4.24 -6.53
C GLU A 85 -2.78 4.84 -5.15
N ALA A 86 -3.39 4.28 -4.10
CA ALA A 86 -3.19 4.74 -2.72
C ALA A 86 -1.75 4.47 -2.25
N THR A 87 -1.19 3.30 -2.56
CA THR A 87 0.23 2.99 -2.30
C THR A 87 1.15 3.97 -3.02
N ASN A 88 0.82 4.35 -4.26
CA ASN A 88 1.61 5.34 -4.98
C ASN A 88 1.51 6.74 -4.36
N ALA A 89 0.37 7.13 -3.81
CA ALA A 89 0.20 8.39 -3.11
C ALA A 89 1.13 8.48 -1.88
N VAL A 90 1.15 7.42 -1.06
CA VAL A 90 2.07 7.27 0.08
C VAL A 90 3.52 7.35 -0.38
N GLU A 91 3.93 6.59 -1.41
CA GLU A 91 5.30 6.63 -1.92
C GLU A 91 5.72 8.04 -2.36
N ARG A 92 4.84 8.78 -3.05
CA ARG A 92 5.15 10.15 -3.50
C ARG A 92 5.34 11.11 -2.33
N LEU A 93 4.48 11.02 -1.31
CA LEU A 93 4.59 11.82 -0.09
C LEU A 93 5.88 11.49 0.66
N PHE A 94 6.14 10.20 0.88
CA PHE A 94 7.33 9.72 1.55
C PHE A 94 8.62 10.16 0.85
N ARG A 95 8.71 10.02 -0.47
CA ARG A 95 9.88 10.49 -1.25
C ARG A 95 10.05 12.01 -1.22
N LYS A 96 8.95 12.77 -1.21
CA LYS A 96 8.99 14.24 -1.08
C LYS A 96 9.55 14.65 0.29
N LEU A 97 9.23 13.89 1.33
CA LEU A 97 9.76 14.09 2.68
C LEU A 97 11.26 13.73 2.72
N ASP A 98 11.62 12.51 2.34
CA ASP A 98 13.02 12.05 2.29
C ASP A 98 13.94 13.00 1.49
N THR A 99 13.48 13.48 0.33
CA THR A 99 14.25 14.43 -0.50
C THR A 99 14.37 15.81 0.14
N ARG A 100 13.36 16.28 0.90
CA ARG A 100 13.46 17.54 1.66
C ARG A 100 14.56 17.45 2.71
N PHE A 101 14.68 16.31 3.40
CA PHE A 101 15.67 16.15 4.47
C PHE A 101 17.09 15.88 3.94
N LYS A 102 17.25 15.13 2.85
CA LYS A 102 18.56 14.92 2.20
C LYS A 102 19.18 16.18 1.57
N LYS A 103 18.43 17.27 1.42
CA LYS A 103 18.93 18.56 0.91
C LYS A 103 19.36 19.54 2.01
N VAL A 104 19.12 19.19 3.27
CA VAL A 104 19.39 20.07 4.42
C VAL A 104 20.69 19.68 5.15
N GLU A 105 21.34 18.59 4.73
CA GLU A 105 22.71 18.21 5.14
C GLU A 105 23.81 18.89 4.28
#